data_AF-A0A5R8ZVU2-F1
#
_entry.id   AF-A0A5R8ZVU2-F1
#
_cell.length_a   1.000
_cell.length_b   1.000
_cell.length_c   1.000
_cell.angle_alpha   90.00
_cell.angle_beta   90.00
_cell.angle_gamma   90.00
#
_symmetry.space_group_name_H-M   'P 1'
#
loop_
_entity.id
_entity.type
_entity.pdbx_description
1 polymer ?
#
loop_
_entity_poly.entity_id
_entity_poly.type
_entity_poly.pdbx_seq_one_letter_code
_entity_poly.pdbx_strand_id
1 'polypeptide(L)'
;MPQTAPTPTRRRTRPALSIRDRNRQRILLAAGEEFAEKGFTAAKTQDIASRAELPKSNVYYYFQSKENLYLRLLENVVDAVLEAAALLRECDDPAWALPAHIRARLHIARQWPHAYKVFASEMLHGAPHLPPEWLQRLRAESRRNVECIAAWIDRGLLAPVDPQHLLLSISAATRTYVDFDWQIAMITGKAQPAADDFDAAAATITRLVLRGTEPEPAARLRPLPL
;
A
#
# COMPACT_ATOMS: atom_id res chain seq x y z
N MET A 1 37.79 5.54 -47.10
CA MET A 1 37.69 5.36 -45.63
C MET A 1 36.35 4.70 -45.32
N PRO A 2 36.28 3.39 -45.05
CA PRO A 2 35.01 2.75 -44.71
C PRO A 2 34.66 3.04 -43.24
N GLN A 3 33.46 3.57 -43.02
CA GLN A 3 32.88 3.85 -41.71
C GLN A 3 32.54 2.53 -41.01
N THR A 4 33.11 2.31 -39.83
CA THR A 4 32.77 1.20 -38.94
C THR A 4 31.45 1.47 -38.25
N ALA A 5 30.47 0.59 -38.47
CA ALA A 5 29.19 0.62 -37.76
C ALA A 5 29.40 0.32 -36.26
N PRO A 6 28.65 0.98 -35.35
CA PRO A 6 28.76 0.73 -33.92
C PRO A 6 28.16 -0.64 -33.55
N THR A 7 28.94 -1.41 -32.79
CA THR A 7 28.56 -2.70 -32.21
C THR A 7 27.33 -2.57 -31.30
N PRO A 8 26.29 -3.42 -31.44
CA PRO A 8 25.11 -3.35 -30.59
C PRO A 8 25.47 -3.71 -29.14
N THR A 9 25.27 -2.76 -28.24
CA THR A 9 25.52 -2.91 -26.81
C THR A 9 24.58 -3.97 -26.24
N ARG A 10 25.15 -5.07 -25.74
CA ARG A 10 24.43 -6.20 -25.14
C ARG A 10 23.57 -5.71 -23.97
N ARG A 11 22.27 -5.61 -24.17
CA ARG A 11 21.24 -5.28 -23.16
C ARG A 11 21.43 -6.22 -21.97
N ARG A 12 21.91 -5.70 -20.82
CA ARG A 12 22.06 -6.47 -19.58
C ARG A 12 20.67 -6.94 -19.14
N THR A 13 20.33 -8.19 -19.46
CA THR A 13 19.19 -8.91 -18.88
C THR A 13 19.34 -8.90 -17.36
N ARG A 14 18.33 -8.41 -16.64
CA ARG A 14 18.23 -8.54 -15.17
C ARG A 14 18.47 -10.01 -14.79
N PRO A 15 19.30 -10.31 -13.76
CA PRO A 15 19.56 -11.70 -13.39
C PRO A 15 18.25 -12.39 -13.00
N ALA A 16 17.99 -13.57 -13.56
CA ALA A 16 16.83 -14.38 -13.22
C ALA A 16 16.90 -14.77 -11.72
N LEU A 17 15.78 -14.64 -11.01
CA LEU A 17 15.66 -15.02 -9.58
C LEU A 17 16.18 -16.44 -9.36
N SER A 18 16.89 -16.67 -8.26
CA SER A 18 17.35 -18.02 -7.93
C SER A 18 16.15 -18.96 -7.68
N ILE A 19 16.34 -20.28 -7.82
CA ILE A 19 15.30 -21.28 -7.47
C ILE A 19 14.83 -21.07 -6.03
N ARG A 20 15.78 -20.72 -5.15
CA ARG A 20 15.51 -20.42 -3.73
C ARG A 20 14.54 -19.26 -3.56
N ASP A 21 14.77 -18.15 -4.27
CA ASP A 21 13.92 -16.95 -4.18
C ASP A 21 12.53 -17.21 -4.74
N ARG A 22 12.44 -17.95 -5.86
CA ARG A 22 11.15 -18.36 -6.45
C ARG A 22 10.34 -19.21 -5.49
N ASN A 23 10.95 -20.21 -4.85
CA ASN A 23 10.25 -21.06 -3.88
C ASN A 23 9.79 -20.25 -2.66
N ARG A 24 10.64 -19.35 -2.16
CA ARG A 24 10.29 -18.46 -1.06
C ARG A 24 9.08 -17.57 -1.41
N GLN A 25 9.06 -17.01 -2.62
CA GLN A 25 7.96 -16.20 -3.11
C GLN A 25 6.66 -17.01 -3.29
N ARG A 26 6.74 -18.22 -3.84
CA ARG A 26 5.57 -19.13 -3.95
C ARG A 26 4.95 -19.42 -2.59
N ILE A 27 5.78 -19.70 -1.59
CA ILE A 27 5.29 -19.94 -0.22
C ILE A 27 4.65 -18.68 0.37
N LEU A 28 5.24 -17.49 0.17
CA LEU A 28 4.64 -16.24 0.66
C LEU A 28 3.29 -15.93 0.01
N LEU A 29 3.15 -16.14 -1.30
CA LEU A 29 1.87 -15.97 -2.00
C LEU A 29 0.81 -16.94 -1.48
N ALA A 30 1.14 -18.23 -1.40
CA ALA A 30 0.26 -19.25 -0.86
C ALA A 30 -0.13 -19.01 0.60
N ALA A 31 0.82 -18.51 1.41
CA ALA A 31 0.57 -18.14 2.79
C ALA A 31 -0.39 -16.96 2.89
N GLY A 32 -0.22 -15.94 2.04
CA GLY A 32 -1.14 -14.81 1.96
C GLY A 32 -2.57 -15.24 1.71
N GLU A 33 -2.79 -16.11 0.73
CA GLU A 33 -4.11 -16.65 0.41
C GLU A 33 -4.71 -17.43 1.60
N GLU A 34 -3.96 -18.38 2.16
CA GLU A 34 -4.41 -19.20 3.29
C GLU A 34 -4.75 -18.36 4.53
N PHE A 35 -3.89 -17.39 4.88
CA PHE A 35 -4.12 -16.51 6.02
C PHE A 35 -5.27 -15.53 5.77
N ALA A 36 -5.45 -15.05 4.54
CA ALA A 36 -6.57 -14.17 4.19
C ALA A 36 -7.91 -14.91 4.26
N GLU A 37 -7.94 -16.19 3.89
CA GLU A 37 -9.15 -17.02 3.90
C GLU A 37 -9.50 -17.52 5.31
N LYS A 38 -8.51 -18.00 6.09
CA LYS A 38 -8.76 -18.72 7.35
C LYS A 38 -8.31 -17.97 8.60
N GLY A 39 -7.56 -16.89 8.47
CA GLY A 39 -6.91 -16.20 9.58
C GLY A 39 -5.70 -16.96 10.13
N PHE A 40 -4.92 -16.29 10.98
CA PHE A 40 -3.67 -16.83 11.53
C PHE A 40 -3.85 -18.16 12.29
N THR A 41 -4.85 -18.23 13.18
CA THR A 41 -5.08 -19.39 14.06
C THR A 41 -5.43 -20.65 13.27
N ALA A 42 -6.41 -20.56 12.37
CA ALA A 42 -6.93 -21.74 11.65
C ALA A 42 -6.09 -22.15 10.43
N ALA A 43 -5.26 -21.25 9.89
CA ALA A 43 -4.35 -21.57 8.78
C ALA A 43 -3.35 -22.68 9.13
N LYS A 44 -3.17 -23.62 8.20
CA LYS A 44 -2.28 -24.78 8.36
C LYS A 44 -1.09 -24.70 7.42
N THR A 45 0.12 -24.93 7.93
CA THR A 45 1.35 -24.97 7.11
C THR A 45 1.33 -26.05 6.03
N GLN A 46 0.54 -27.11 6.23
CA GLN A 46 0.30 -28.14 5.22
C GLN A 46 -0.48 -27.58 4.02
N ASP A 47 -1.54 -26.81 4.28
CA ASP A 47 -2.38 -26.23 3.23
C ASP A 47 -1.59 -25.18 2.43
N ILE A 48 -0.76 -24.38 3.12
CA ILE A 48 0.20 -23.45 2.49
C ILE A 48 1.17 -24.19 1.56
N ALA A 49 1.76 -25.29 2.04
CA ALA A 49 2.72 -26.07 1.26
C ALA A 49 2.06 -26.69 0.02
N SER A 50 0.86 -27.25 0.19
CA SER A 50 0.06 -27.80 -0.90
C SER A 50 -0.28 -26.73 -1.95
N ARG A 51 -0.73 -25.54 -1.53
CA ARG A 51 -1.02 -24.42 -2.44
C ARG A 51 0.23 -23.86 -3.13
N ALA A 52 1.38 -23.88 -2.45
CA ALA A 52 2.66 -23.53 -3.06
C ALA A 52 3.23 -24.62 -3.98
N GLU A 53 2.59 -25.80 -4.05
CA GLU A 53 3.07 -27.02 -4.69
C GLU A 53 4.52 -27.38 -4.28
N LEU A 54 4.79 -27.27 -2.98
CA LEU A 54 6.08 -27.60 -2.40
C LEU A 54 5.89 -28.55 -1.21
N PRO A 55 6.88 -29.42 -0.90
CA PRO A 55 6.84 -30.23 0.30
C PRO A 55 6.71 -29.36 1.56
N LYS A 56 5.97 -29.83 2.57
CA LYS A 56 5.82 -29.14 3.86
C LYS A 56 7.17 -28.80 4.51
N SER A 57 8.17 -29.67 4.34
CA SER A 57 9.54 -29.43 4.81
C SER A 57 10.16 -28.15 4.25
N ASN A 58 9.80 -27.73 3.03
CA ASN A 58 10.30 -26.48 2.45
C ASN A 58 9.78 -25.25 3.21
N VAL A 59 8.53 -25.27 3.68
CA VAL A 59 7.97 -24.16 4.48
C VAL A 59 8.79 -23.97 5.75
N TYR A 60 9.07 -25.05 6.48
CA TYR A 60 9.92 -24.98 7.67
C TYR A 60 11.38 -24.67 7.36
N TYR A 61 11.92 -25.17 6.25
CA TYR A 61 13.27 -24.85 5.82
C TYR A 61 13.47 -23.36 5.55
N TYR A 62 12.51 -22.69 4.91
CA TYR A 62 12.62 -21.28 4.55
C TYR A 62 12.18 -20.31 5.66
N PHE A 63 11.20 -20.69 6.47
CA PHE A 63 10.55 -19.78 7.42
C PHE A 63 10.59 -20.26 8.86
N GLN A 64 11.04 -21.48 9.14
CA GLN A 64 11.21 -22.07 10.48
C GLN A 64 9.91 -22.32 11.26
N SER A 65 8.93 -21.42 11.22
CA SER A 65 7.64 -21.55 11.92
C SER A 65 6.49 -20.87 11.15
N LYS A 66 5.25 -21.10 11.59
CA LYS A 66 4.07 -20.42 11.01
C LYS A 66 4.07 -18.94 11.36
N GLU A 67 4.49 -18.62 12.57
CA GLU A 67 4.64 -17.27 13.12
C GLU A 67 5.65 -16.47 12.30
N ASN A 68 6.82 -17.03 12.03
CA ASN A 68 7.86 -16.36 11.23
C ASN A 68 7.41 -16.17 9.78
N LEU A 69 6.69 -17.13 9.20
CA LEU A 69 6.10 -16.97 7.87
C LEU A 69 5.05 -15.85 7.85
N TYR A 70 4.20 -15.79 8.88
CA TYR A 70 3.19 -14.75 9.04
C TYR A 70 3.80 -13.36 9.17
N LEU A 71 4.80 -13.21 10.06
CA LEU A 71 5.54 -11.96 10.21
C LEU A 71 6.24 -11.57 8.92
N ARG A 72 6.88 -12.51 8.22
CA ARG A 72 7.57 -12.20 6.96
C ARG A 72 6.63 -11.76 5.85
N LEU A 73 5.41 -12.29 5.83
CA LEU A 73 4.36 -11.83 4.92
C LEU A 73 3.96 -10.38 5.24
N LEU A 74 3.73 -10.06 6.52
CA LEU A 74 3.33 -8.74 6.97
C LEU A 74 4.44 -7.69 6.83
N GLU A 75 5.71 -8.07 7.02
CA GLU A 75 6.87 -7.17 6.91
C GLU A 75 6.90 -6.46 5.55
N ASN A 76 6.70 -7.21 4.46
CA ASN A 76 6.70 -6.64 3.11
C ASN A 76 5.59 -5.59 2.93
N VAL A 77 4.43 -5.80 3.56
CA VAL A 77 3.31 -4.85 3.50
C VAL A 77 3.61 -3.63 4.37
N VAL A 78 4.14 -3.83 5.58
CA VAL A 78 4.49 -2.74 6.49
C VAL A 78 5.53 -1.83 5.86
N ASP A 79 6.61 -2.37 5.30
CA ASP A 79 7.65 -1.58 4.66
C ASP A 79 7.08 -0.82 3.45
N ALA A 80 6.29 -1.46 2.59
CA ALA A 80 5.67 -0.79 1.46
C ALA A 80 4.68 0.33 1.89
N VAL A 81 3.91 0.11 2.97
CA VAL A 81 3.01 1.13 3.53
C VAL A 81 3.80 2.32 4.09
N LEU A 82 4.94 2.07 4.76
CA LEU A 82 5.82 3.13 5.26
C LEU A 82 6.48 3.91 4.12
N GLU A 83 6.92 3.24 3.06
CA GLU A 83 7.46 3.88 1.85
C GLU A 83 6.40 4.76 1.18
N ALA A 84 5.18 4.24 0.97
CA ALA A 84 4.08 5.01 0.41
C ALA A 84 3.69 6.21 1.30
N ALA A 85 3.75 6.05 2.62
CA ALA A 85 3.49 7.11 3.58
C ALA A 85 4.55 8.22 3.53
N ALA A 86 5.82 7.86 3.32
CA ALA A 86 6.93 8.80 3.25
C ALA A 86 6.85 9.74 2.03
N LEU A 87 6.17 9.31 0.95
CA LEU A 87 5.95 10.14 -0.26
C LEU A 87 5.31 11.50 0.04
N LEU A 88 4.52 11.61 1.11
CA LEU A 88 3.95 12.90 1.52
C LEU A 88 5.03 13.95 1.84
N ARG A 89 6.25 13.51 2.17
CA ARG A 89 7.36 14.38 2.58
C ARG A 89 8.53 14.37 1.61
N GLU A 90 8.41 13.69 0.46
CA GLU A 90 9.47 13.68 -0.56
C GLU A 90 9.51 14.96 -1.38
N CYS A 91 8.37 15.64 -1.54
CA CYS A 91 8.26 16.90 -2.24
C CYS A 91 7.37 17.85 -1.43
N ASP A 92 7.78 19.11 -1.34
CA ASP A 92 7.02 20.17 -0.66
C ASP A 92 5.94 20.77 -1.57
N ASP A 93 5.15 19.91 -2.20
CA ASP A 93 4.02 20.26 -3.05
C ASP A 93 2.85 19.28 -2.80
N PRO A 94 1.77 19.70 -2.13
CA PRO A 94 0.62 18.83 -1.89
C PRO A 94 -0.04 18.34 -3.19
N ALA A 95 0.02 19.12 -4.28
CA ALA A 95 -0.55 18.74 -5.56
C ALA A 95 0.21 17.58 -6.23
N TRP A 96 1.46 17.35 -5.84
CA TRP A 96 2.23 16.16 -6.23
C TRP A 96 2.15 15.04 -5.18
N ALA A 97 2.34 15.41 -3.91
CA ALA A 97 2.55 14.48 -2.81
C ALA A 97 1.29 13.67 -2.46
N LEU A 98 0.11 14.30 -2.43
CA LEU A 98 -1.16 13.60 -2.17
C LEU A 98 -1.48 12.57 -3.27
N PRO A 99 -1.42 12.89 -4.58
CA PRO A 99 -1.57 11.89 -5.63
C PRO A 99 -0.52 10.77 -5.57
N ALA A 100 0.75 11.10 -5.31
CA ALA A 100 1.81 10.10 -5.21
C ALA A 100 1.51 9.09 -4.09
N HIS A 101 1.14 9.59 -2.90
CA HIS A 101 0.72 8.78 -1.76
C HIS A 101 -0.49 7.88 -2.08
N ILE A 102 -1.54 8.44 -2.69
CA ILE A 102 -2.77 7.69 -3.06
C ILE A 102 -2.44 6.58 -4.05
N ARG A 103 -1.68 6.88 -5.11
CA ARG A 103 -1.28 5.90 -6.14
C ARG A 103 -0.43 4.79 -5.54
N ALA A 104 0.53 5.12 -4.69
CA ALA A 104 1.39 4.13 -4.05
C ALA A 104 0.58 3.17 -3.18
N ARG A 105 -0.40 3.67 -2.40
CA ARG A 105 -1.27 2.80 -1.60
C ARG A 105 -2.12 1.84 -2.42
N LEU A 106 -2.72 2.33 -3.51
CA LEU A 106 -3.48 1.48 -4.43
C LEU A 106 -2.58 0.49 -5.19
N HIS A 107 -1.33 0.86 -5.46
CA HIS A 107 -0.35 -0.05 -6.06
C HIS A 107 -0.05 -1.23 -5.15
N ILE A 108 0.14 -1.00 -3.84
CA ILE A 108 0.38 -2.06 -2.86
C ILE A 108 -0.82 -3.01 -2.80
N ALA A 109 -2.04 -2.46 -2.74
CA ALA A 109 -3.29 -3.21 -2.77
C ALA A 109 -3.38 -4.14 -3.98
N ARG A 110 -2.99 -3.65 -5.16
CA ARG A 110 -2.98 -4.43 -6.41
C ARG A 110 -1.87 -5.48 -6.45
N GLN A 111 -0.68 -5.14 -5.96
CA GLN A 111 0.50 -6.01 -6.08
C GLN A 111 0.46 -7.19 -5.10
N TRP A 112 -0.09 -6.98 -3.90
CA TRP A 112 -0.10 -7.98 -2.83
C TRP A 112 -1.47 -8.07 -2.15
N PRO A 113 -2.56 -8.37 -2.87
CA PRO A 113 -3.93 -8.24 -2.35
C PRO A 113 -4.17 -9.09 -1.10
N HIS A 114 -3.75 -10.36 -1.12
CA HIS A 114 -3.93 -11.25 0.03
C HIS A 114 -3.06 -10.84 1.23
N ALA A 115 -1.79 -10.47 1.01
CA ALA A 115 -0.93 -10.02 2.11
C ALA A 115 -1.46 -8.73 2.75
N TYR A 116 -1.96 -7.80 1.93
CA TYR A 116 -2.55 -6.56 2.41
C TYR A 116 -3.87 -6.81 3.16
N LYS A 117 -4.69 -7.78 2.70
CA LYS A 117 -5.90 -8.21 3.40
C LYS A 117 -5.60 -8.82 4.77
N VAL A 118 -4.54 -9.62 4.87
CA VAL A 118 -4.03 -10.13 6.16
C VAL A 118 -3.59 -8.98 7.06
N PHE A 119 -2.83 -8.02 6.53
CA PHE A 119 -2.43 -6.81 7.28
C PHE A 119 -3.64 -5.98 7.74
N ALA A 120 -4.64 -5.79 6.88
CA ALA A 120 -5.86 -5.06 7.23
C ALA A 120 -6.68 -5.79 8.31
N SER A 121 -6.81 -7.11 8.21
CA SER A 121 -7.43 -7.94 9.25
C SER A 121 -6.67 -7.86 10.57
N GLU A 122 -5.34 -7.90 10.53
CA GLU A 122 -4.46 -7.72 11.69
C GLU A 122 -4.73 -6.36 12.36
N MET A 123 -4.83 -5.27 11.58
CA MET A 123 -5.20 -3.94 12.09
C MET A 123 -6.61 -3.90 12.70
N LEU A 124 -7.59 -4.53 12.06
CA LEU A 124 -8.98 -4.58 12.54
C LEU A 124 -9.10 -5.23 13.93
N HIS A 125 -8.27 -6.23 14.20
CA HIS A 125 -8.25 -6.94 15.48
C HIS A 125 -7.29 -6.31 16.52
N GLY A 126 -6.78 -5.10 16.27
CA GLY A 126 -5.90 -4.39 17.20
C GLY A 126 -4.42 -4.77 17.11
N ALA A 127 -4.00 -5.38 16.00
CA ALA A 127 -2.63 -5.76 15.68
C ALA A 127 -1.95 -6.73 16.69
N PRO A 128 -2.62 -7.81 17.12
CA PRO A 128 -2.14 -8.69 18.20
C PRO A 128 -0.79 -9.39 17.94
N HIS A 129 -0.44 -9.62 16.69
CA HIS A 129 0.78 -10.32 16.27
C HIS A 129 1.85 -9.38 15.71
N LEU A 130 1.54 -8.09 15.52
CA LEU A 130 2.56 -7.16 15.04
C LEU A 130 3.59 -6.86 16.14
N PRO A 131 4.89 -6.91 15.80
CA PRO A 131 5.93 -6.54 16.74
C PRO A 131 5.77 -5.09 17.23
N PRO A 132 6.00 -4.80 18.52
CA PRO A 132 5.87 -3.46 19.07
C PRO A 132 6.69 -2.40 18.32
N GLU A 133 7.85 -2.76 17.81
CA GLU A 133 8.72 -1.88 17.01
C GLU A 133 8.08 -1.47 15.67
N TRP A 134 7.30 -2.34 15.03
CA TRP A 134 6.59 -2.01 13.79
C TRP A 134 5.42 -1.07 14.09
N LEU A 135 4.69 -1.32 15.18
CA LEU A 135 3.63 -0.43 15.65
C LEU A 135 4.18 0.97 15.97
N GLN A 136 5.35 1.05 16.59
CA GLN A 136 6.03 2.32 16.84
C GLN A 136 6.41 3.04 15.54
N ARG A 137 6.96 2.32 14.55
CA ARG A 137 7.27 2.88 13.22
C ARG A 137 6.01 3.42 12.53
N LEU A 138 4.92 2.65 12.49
CA LEU A 138 3.65 3.06 11.89
C LEU A 138 3.06 4.30 12.58
N ARG A 139 3.11 4.36 13.92
CA ARG A 139 2.67 5.54 14.69
C ARG A 139 3.52 6.77 14.43
N ALA A 140 4.85 6.62 14.44
CA ALA A 140 5.77 7.71 14.17
C ALA A 140 5.57 8.29 12.76
N GLU A 141 5.40 7.41 11.78
CA GLU A 141 5.17 7.80 10.40
C GLU A 141 3.82 8.51 10.19
N SER A 142 2.77 8.02 10.84
CA SER A 142 1.46 8.68 10.84
C SER A 142 1.54 10.09 11.44
N ARG A 143 2.28 10.27 12.53
CA ARG A 143 2.48 11.58 13.16
C ARG A 143 3.18 12.56 12.23
N ARG A 144 4.28 12.15 11.61
CA ARG A 144 5.03 12.98 10.64
C ARG A 144 4.17 13.40 9.45
N ASN A 145 3.27 12.54 9.00
CA ASN A 145 2.35 12.87 7.91
C ASN A 145 1.29 13.89 8.33
N VAL A 146 0.76 13.77 9.55
CA VAL A 146 -0.16 14.78 10.11
C VAL A 146 0.55 16.13 10.24
N GLU A 147 1.77 16.15 10.76
CA GLU A 147 2.60 17.37 10.87
C GLU A 147 2.89 18.00 9.51
N CYS A 148 3.20 17.18 8.49
CA CYS A 148 3.42 17.66 7.13
C CYS A 148 2.17 18.31 6.51
N ILE A 149 1.00 17.67 6.65
CA ILE A 149 -0.26 18.21 6.16
C ILE A 149 -0.61 19.51 6.91
N ALA A 150 -0.43 19.55 8.23
CA ALA A 150 -0.64 20.75 9.03
C ALA A 150 0.25 21.91 8.55
N ALA A 151 1.53 21.66 8.27
CA ALA A 151 2.43 22.67 7.74
C ALA A 151 1.99 23.21 6.36
N TRP A 152 1.41 22.38 5.49
CA TRP A 152 0.83 22.85 4.23
C TRP A 152 -0.39 23.74 4.44
N ILE A 153 -1.23 23.41 5.42
CA ILE A 153 -2.40 24.22 5.80
C ILE A 153 -1.96 25.58 6.35
N ASP A 154 -1.00 25.61 7.27
CA ASP A 154 -0.48 26.85 7.87
C ASP A 154 0.11 27.81 6.83
N ARG A 155 0.67 27.26 5.74
CA ARG A 155 1.22 28.01 4.61
C ARG A 155 0.19 28.38 3.54
N GLY A 156 -1.07 28.00 3.72
CA GLY A 156 -2.14 28.23 2.74
C GLY A 156 -2.00 27.43 1.45
N LEU A 157 -1.25 26.31 1.47
CA LEU A 157 -1.15 25.39 0.33
C LEU A 157 -2.31 24.39 0.27
N LEU A 158 -3.05 24.26 1.38
CA LEU A 158 -4.29 23.48 1.48
C LEU A 158 -5.36 24.31 2.22
N ALA A 159 -6.63 23.99 1.98
CA ALA A 159 -7.75 24.48 2.79
C ALA A 159 -7.61 24.09 4.27
N PRO A 160 -8.21 24.84 5.22
CA PRO A 160 -8.13 24.57 6.66
C PRO A 160 -8.99 23.36 7.09
N VAL A 161 -8.61 22.17 6.63
CA VAL A 161 -9.21 20.89 7.01
C VAL A 161 -8.46 20.27 8.19
N ASP A 162 -9.09 19.32 8.90
CA ASP A 162 -8.37 18.57 9.92
C ASP A 162 -7.39 17.57 9.27
N PRO A 163 -6.07 17.62 9.58
CA PRO A 163 -5.06 16.79 8.93
C PRO A 163 -5.19 15.30 9.28
N GLN A 164 -5.70 14.97 10.48
CA GLN A 164 -5.91 13.58 10.89
C GLN A 164 -7.06 12.98 10.09
N HIS A 165 -8.18 13.70 9.98
CA HIS A 165 -9.34 13.25 9.23
C HIS A 165 -9.09 13.19 7.72
N LEU A 166 -8.25 14.08 7.16
CA LEU A 166 -7.81 13.96 5.77
C LEU A 166 -7.03 12.64 5.55
N LEU A 167 -6.06 12.34 6.42
CA LEU A 167 -5.27 11.11 6.31
C LEU A 167 -6.13 9.85 6.50
N LEU A 168 -7.08 9.87 7.44
CA LEU A 168 -8.04 8.79 7.65
C LEU A 168 -8.95 8.60 6.43
N SER A 169 -9.42 9.69 5.80
CA SER A 169 -10.28 9.63 4.61
C SER A 169 -9.54 9.01 3.43
N ILE A 170 -8.29 9.44 3.18
CA ILE A 170 -7.43 8.82 2.16
C ILE A 170 -7.19 7.34 2.47
N SER A 171 -6.95 7.03 3.74
CA SER A 171 -6.73 5.65 4.19
C SER A 171 -7.94 4.75 3.95
N ALA A 172 -9.13 5.23 4.30
CA ALA A 172 -10.37 4.50 4.08
C ALA A 172 -10.63 4.30 2.58
N ALA A 173 -10.57 5.38 1.79
CA ALA A 173 -10.85 5.34 0.36
C ALA A 173 -9.91 4.39 -0.41
N THR A 174 -8.64 4.32 -0.04
CA THR A 174 -7.67 3.41 -0.67
C THR A 174 -7.80 1.97 -0.16
N ARG A 175 -8.06 1.76 1.14
CA ARG A 175 -8.20 0.42 1.73
C ARG A 175 -9.44 -0.32 1.25
N THR A 176 -10.50 0.39 0.84
CA THR A 176 -11.71 -0.24 0.29
C THR A 176 -11.43 -1.24 -0.82
N TYR A 177 -10.40 -1.00 -1.63
CA TYR A 177 -9.96 -1.85 -2.74
C TYR A 177 -9.25 -3.14 -2.33
N VAL A 178 -9.16 -3.43 -1.03
CA VAL A 178 -8.65 -4.70 -0.49
C VAL A 178 -9.63 -5.36 0.46
N ASP A 179 -10.33 -4.56 1.27
CA ASP A 179 -11.16 -5.10 2.35
C ASP A 179 -12.53 -5.58 1.85
N PHE A 180 -13.06 -4.97 0.79
CA PHE A 180 -14.47 -5.10 0.40
C PHE A 180 -14.65 -5.63 -1.02
N ASP A 181 -13.95 -6.72 -1.38
CA ASP A 181 -14.02 -7.36 -2.70
C ASP A 181 -15.47 -7.58 -3.17
N TRP A 182 -16.33 -8.12 -2.30
CA TRP A 182 -17.75 -8.36 -2.60
C TRP A 182 -18.51 -7.06 -2.92
N GLN A 183 -18.28 -6.00 -2.14
CA GLN A 183 -18.96 -4.72 -2.34
C GLN A 183 -18.49 -4.06 -3.64
N ILE A 184 -17.19 -4.09 -3.92
CA ILE A 184 -16.66 -3.56 -5.18
C ILE A 184 -17.23 -4.35 -6.35
N ALA A 185 -17.28 -5.68 -6.26
CA ALA A 185 -17.85 -6.49 -7.32
C ALA A 185 -19.33 -6.19 -7.56
N MET A 186 -20.10 -5.99 -6.48
CA MET A 186 -21.51 -5.61 -6.56
C MET A 186 -21.70 -4.22 -7.20
N ILE A 187 -20.89 -3.23 -6.82
CA ILE A 187 -21.01 -1.84 -7.33
C ILE A 187 -20.49 -1.71 -8.76
N THR A 188 -19.37 -2.36 -9.09
CA THR A 188 -18.71 -2.22 -10.39
C THR A 188 -19.20 -3.23 -11.43
N GLY A 189 -19.91 -4.28 -11.01
CA GLY A 189 -20.31 -5.40 -11.85
C GLY A 189 -19.15 -6.32 -12.28
N LYS A 190 -17.95 -6.15 -11.71
CA LYS A 190 -16.75 -6.94 -12.04
C LYS A 190 -16.41 -7.90 -10.91
N ALA A 191 -16.16 -9.17 -11.23
CA ALA A 191 -15.80 -10.16 -10.19
C ALA A 191 -14.55 -9.78 -9.39
N GLN A 192 -13.57 -9.14 -10.05
CA GLN A 192 -12.37 -8.57 -9.42
C GLN A 192 -11.95 -7.28 -10.14
N PRO A 193 -11.32 -6.31 -9.45
CA PRO A 193 -10.80 -5.11 -10.09
C PRO A 193 -9.65 -5.42 -11.06
N ALA A 194 -9.71 -4.88 -12.27
CA ALA A 194 -8.62 -4.91 -13.24
C ALA A 194 -7.57 -3.83 -12.93
N ALA A 195 -6.42 -3.87 -13.60
CA ALA A 195 -5.37 -2.86 -13.43
C ALA A 195 -5.89 -1.43 -13.62
N ASP A 196 -6.68 -1.19 -14.67
CA ASP A 196 -7.24 0.12 -15.01
C ASP A 196 -8.24 0.62 -13.94
N ASP A 197 -8.85 -0.28 -13.16
CA ASP A 197 -9.76 0.10 -12.07
C ASP A 197 -8.99 0.78 -10.93
N PHE A 198 -7.76 0.33 -10.63
CA PHE A 198 -6.91 0.99 -9.63
C PHE A 198 -6.42 2.36 -10.11
N ASP A 199 -6.14 2.52 -11.40
CA ASP A 199 -5.76 3.81 -11.98
C ASP A 199 -6.94 4.80 -11.97
N ALA A 200 -8.14 4.33 -12.32
CA ALA A 200 -9.37 5.11 -12.24
C ALA A 200 -9.73 5.48 -10.79
N ALA A 201 -9.54 4.56 -9.85
CA ALA A 201 -9.70 4.81 -8.42
C ALA A 201 -8.72 5.88 -7.93
N ALA A 202 -7.44 5.78 -8.29
CA ALA A 202 -6.43 6.76 -7.93
C ALA A 202 -6.80 8.14 -8.46
N ALA A 203 -7.17 8.24 -9.74
CA ALA A 203 -7.58 9.50 -10.35
C ALA A 203 -8.82 10.11 -9.65
N THR A 204 -9.80 9.27 -9.31
CA THR A 204 -11.03 9.70 -8.65
C THR A 204 -10.77 10.20 -7.23
N ILE A 205 -10.04 9.42 -6.42
CA ILE A 205 -9.69 9.79 -5.04
C ILE A 205 -8.81 11.04 -5.03
N THR A 206 -7.80 11.11 -5.91
CA THR A 206 -6.96 12.30 -6.07
C THR A 206 -7.80 13.53 -6.39
N ARG A 207 -8.75 13.44 -7.33
CA ARG A 207 -9.63 14.56 -7.67
C ARG A 207 -10.46 15.01 -6.47
N LEU A 208 -11.05 14.08 -5.74
CA LEU A 208 -11.87 14.37 -4.56
C LEU A 208 -11.04 15.04 -3.45
N VAL A 209 -9.84 14.51 -3.18
CA VAL A 209 -8.93 15.05 -2.18
C VAL A 209 -8.47 16.46 -2.57
N LEU A 210 -7.86 16.62 -3.75
CA LEU A 210 -7.29 17.92 -4.15
C LEU A 210 -8.35 19.02 -4.27
N ARG A 211 -9.55 18.70 -4.76
CA ARG A 211 -10.66 19.68 -4.83
C ARG A 211 -11.27 19.96 -3.46
N GLY A 212 -11.35 18.95 -2.59
CA GLY A 212 -11.83 19.13 -1.22
C GLY A 212 -10.86 19.90 -0.32
N THR A 213 -9.59 19.99 -0.73
CA THR A 213 -8.54 20.69 0.02
C THR A 213 -7.93 21.87 -0.75
N GLU A 214 -8.60 22.35 -1.80
CA GLU A 214 -8.15 23.50 -2.60
C GLU A 214 -8.11 24.75 -1.71
N PRO A 215 -6.98 25.49 -1.64
CA PRO A 215 -6.88 26.69 -0.81
C PRO A 215 -8.02 27.65 -1.10
N GLU A 216 -8.65 28.18 -0.06
CA GLU A 216 -9.65 29.22 -0.27
C GLU A 216 -8.96 30.44 -0.88
N PRO A 217 -9.50 31.03 -1.97
CA PRO A 217 -8.98 32.28 -2.46
C PRO A 217 -9.05 33.29 -1.32
N ALA A 218 -7.89 33.84 -0.95
CA ALA A 218 -7.76 34.81 0.14
C ALA A 218 -8.96 35.77 0.07
N ALA A 219 -9.83 35.69 1.09
CA ALA A 219 -11.08 36.42 1.11
C ALA A 219 -10.76 37.87 0.70
N ARG A 220 -11.22 38.29 -0.48
CA ARG A 220 -11.21 39.72 -0.81
C ARG A 220 -12.03 40.35 0.29
N LEU A 221 -11.35 41.02 1.22
CA LEU A 221 -11.97 41.84 2.25
C LEU A 221 -13.02 42.70 1.53
N ARG A 222 -14.29 42.29 1.60
CA ARG A 222 -15.38 43.18 1.25
C ARG A 222 -15.41 44.17 2.40
N PRO A 223 -15.04 45.45 2.19
CA PRO A 223 -15.24 46.43 3.24
C PRO A 223 -16.72 46.42 3.61
N LEU A 224 -17.01 46.31 4.90
CA LEU A 224 -18.37 46.48 5.43
C LEU A 224 -18.87 47.88 4.99
N PRO A 225 -20.10 48.01 4.47
CA PRO A 225 -20.66 49.32 4.23
C PRO A 225 -20.84 50.04 5.57
N LEU A 226 -20.42 51.31 5.59
CA LEU A 226 -20.52 52.25 6.72
C LEU A 226 -21.96 52.38 7.23
#